data_AF-A0A7C4WC81-F1
#
_entry.id   AF-A0A7C4WC81-F1
#
_cell.length_a   1.000
_cell.length_b   1.000
_cell.length_c   1.000
_cell.angle_alpha   90.00
_cell.angle_beta   90.00
_cell.angle_gamma   90.00
#
_symmetry.space_group_name_H-M   'P 1'
#
loop_
_entity.id
_entity.type
_entity.pdbx_description
1 polymer ?
#
loop_
_entity_poly.entity_id
_entity_poly.type
_entity_poly.pdbx_seq_one_letter_code
_entity_poly.pdbx_strand_id
1 'polypeptide(L)'
;MAIVVFVIASLNAQPAVQPTEATFYGRLDFILTTTMKTSLMLGENQVAEVSAPPAPPGYNLYYLKTSFPDGLPDGVVPVKYDKAEMLDNKIVALVSYAGSVKLAGANSNVTVNVDVSVCYVKTSWLRLSEGGVNFTVKEPPPPFTKDDLTVKFTVENHAPFAISDLKGPNGESIMGSGEPSPEAVKIDYKHVELNFKHLDLGTYTIELRQGNDYILPSSFLVFEPPFKEDTVAPGNAKRYGVGQMKDWRGIGSVVIIYTIAPLSGRSGGDVEVAGELVDFAYYRNEIVTIRAASFLIPNINLKVYIKAYIVYGTWFEIRNNMKSSVNVMYTTVFIKESGEWQPTGVQFTVRESDIKDAMAAYLVVQAPSYGRIVSMKTPSGTELGATLEGLLAWGDEYRDVRVFMNEAYVQVKAFGVSEPGTYFFRIDWKPITFKVTDDGGEPIIGATVSITGPLSASALSNEMGLATFRLYKPGAYTVNVRFKGVDVATLQLGTITDDTLIVKCKVYRVSWLVTDAWDKPLSGAEIIVKNGDAVIDRAFTSDGGMTPVMQIPAGQFVVQGTYK
;
A
#
# COMPACT_ATOMS: atom_id res chain seq x y z
N MET A 1 36.87 29.46 -47.11
CA MET A 1 37.35 30.47 -46.15
C MET A 1 36.74 30.11 -44.80
N ALA A 2 37.52 29.62 -43.84
CA ALA A 2 37.00 29.11 -42.57
C ALA A 2 36.84 30.26 -41.58
N ILE A 3 35.60 30.60 -41.23
CA ILE A 3 35.31 31.56 -40.15
C ILE A 3 35.15 30.74 -38.87
N VAL A 4 36.13 30.86 -37.98
CA VAL A 4 36.07 30.30 -36.62
C VAL A 4 35.55 31.41 -35.71
N VAL A 5 34.34 31.26 -35.18
CA VAL A 5 33.79 32.16 -34.17
C VAL A 5 34.11 31.57 -32.79
N PHE A 6 35.00 32.24 -32.04
CA PHE A 6 35.22 31.94 -30.62
C PHE A 6 34.29 32.82 -29.77
N VAL A 7 33.25 32.22 -29.18
CA VAL A 7 32.50 32.85 -28.10
C VAL A 7 33.13 32.42 -26.77
N ILE A 8 33.87 33.33 -26.13
CA ILE A 8 34.38 33.12 -24.77
C ILE A 8 33.33 33.64 -23.79
N ALA A 9 32.55 32.73 -23.21
CA ALA A 9 31.73 33.01 -22.04
C ALA A 9 32.48 32.54 -20.79
N SER A 10 32.55 33.39 -19.79
CA SER A 10 33.25 33.21 -18.52
C SER A 10 32.89 31.90 -17.82
N LEU A 11 33.92 31.17 -17.38
CA LEU A 11 33.84 29.99 -16.52
C LEU A 11 33.21 30.36 -15.17
N ASN A 12 31.89 30.22 -15.06
CA ASN A 12 31.27 29.88 -13.78
C ASN A 12 31.16 28.36 -13.73
N ALA A 13 31.93 27.74 -12.83
CA ALA A 13 31.73 26.35 -12.49
C ALA A 13 30.24 26.15 -12.17
N GLN A 14 29.57 25.28 -12.94
CA GLN A 14 28.21 24.88 -12.60
C GLN A 14 28.26 24.30 -11.19
N PRO A 15 27.43 24.80 -10.25
CA PRO A 15 27.29 24.12 -8.98
C PRO A 15 26.88 22.68 -9.30
N ALA A 16 27.58 21.71 -8.70
CA ALA A 16 27.15 20.32 -8.71
C ALA A 16 25.66 20.30 -8.37
N VAL A 17 24.85 19.71 -9.25
CA VAL A 17 23.41 19.57 -9.02
C VAL A 17 23.28 18.91 -7.66
N GLN A 18 22.82 19.66 -6.66
CA GLN A 18 22.53 19.08 -5.34
C GLN A 18 21.55 17.93 -5.60
N PRO A 19 21.80 16.72 -5.05
CA PRO A 19 20.87 15.63 -5.21
C PRO A 19 19.52 16.09 -4.66
N THR A 20 18.53 16.21 -5.54
CA THR A 20 17.14 16.45 -5.16
C THR A 20 16.73 15.31 -4.25
N GLU A 21 16.31 15.57 -3.02
CA GLU A 21 15.83 14.49 -2.14
C GLU A 21 14.65 13.76 -2.78
N ALA A 22 14.60 12.44 -2.61
CA ALA A 22 13.52 11.61 -3.14
C ALA A 22 12.18 12.11 -2.58
N THR A 23 11.22 12.36 -3.47
CA THR A 23 9.89 12.80 -3.04
C THR A 23 9.00 11.59 -2.79
N PHE A 24 8.42 11.52 -1.60
CA PHE A 24 7.49 10.47 -1.19
C PHE A 24 6.05 10.98 -1.17
N TYR A 25 5.12 10.05 -1.41
CA TYR A 25 3.69 10.32 -1.40
C TYR A 25 2.95 9.27 -0.57
N GLY A 26 1.93 9.69 0.16
CA GLY A 26 0.94 8.80 0.75
C GLY A 26 -0.25 8.63 -0.19
N ARG A 27 -0.76 7.41 -0.30
CA ARG A 27 -1.97 7.08 -1.05
C ARG A 27 -3.19 7.36 -0.18
N LEU A 28 -4.14 8.13 -0.68
CA LEU A 28 -5.41 8.41 -0.01
C LEU A 28 -6.55 7.80 -0.84
N ASP A 29 -7.18 6.77 -0.30
CA ASP A 29 -8.29 6.05 -0.91
C ASP A 29 -9.61 6.44 -0.22
N PHE A 30 -10.54 6.99 -0.98
CA PHE A 30 -11.94 7.12 -0.59
C PHE A 30 -12.68 5.88 -1.06
N ILE A 31 -13.25 5.13 -0.13
CA ILE A 31 -13.82 3.80 -0.35
C ILE A 31 -15.32 3.86 -0.05
N LEU A 32 -16.14 3.61 -1.05
CA LEU A 32 -17.59 3.51 -0.90
C LEU A 32 -18.00 2.06 -0.92
N THR A 33 -18.65 1.60 0.14
CA THR A 33 -19.15 0.22 0.25
C THR A 33 -20.62 0.22 0.58
N THR A 34 -21.43 -0.39 -0.27
CA THR A 34 -22.85 -0.62 -0.01
C THR A 34 -23.14 -2.12 -0.02
N THR A 35 -24.09 -2.57 0.80
CA THR A 35 -24.52 -3.97 0.84
C THR A 35 -26.03 -4.05 0.65
N MET A 36 -26.47 -4.90 -0.28
CA MET A 36 -27.87 -5.18 -0.54
C MET A 36 -28.17 -6.67 -0.38
N LYS A 37 -29.34 -7.00 0.15
CA LYS A 37 -29.80 -8.39 0.26
C LYS A 37 -30.63 -8.74 -0.97
N THR A 38 -30.36 -9.89 -1.57
CA THR A 38 -31.13 -10.42 -2.71
C THR A 38 -31.31 -11.93 -2.59
N SER A 39 -32.26 -12.48 -3.34
CA SER A 39 -32.50 -13.91 -3.44
C SER A 39 -32.42 -14.33 -4.91
N LEU A 40 -31.59 -15.33 -5.20
CA LEU A 40 -31.43 -15.90 -6.53
C LEU A 40 -32.18 -17.24 -6.60
N MET A 41 -33.07 -17.38 -7.57
CA MET A 41 -33.72 -18.66 -7.85
C MET A 41 -32.95 -19.36 -8.97
N LEU A 42 -32.34 -20.50 -8.64
CA LEU A 42 -31.56 -21.31 -9.56
C LEU A 42 -32.29 -22.63 -9.79
N GLY A 43 -32.79 -22.83 -11.02
CA GLY A 43 -33.20 -24.15 -11.48
C GLY A 43 -32.01 -25.05 -11.84
N GLU A 44 -32.30 -26.33 -12.10
CA GLU A 44 -31.29 -27.28 -12.60
C GLU A 44 -30.62 -26.75 -13.89
N ASN A 45 -29.29 -26.69 -13.90
CA ASN A 45 -28.46 -26.15 -14.98
C ASN A 45 -28.71 -24.66 -15.34
N GLN A 46 -29.50 -23.94 -14.55
CA GLN A 46 -29.72 -22.51 -14.74
C GLN A 46 -28.55 -21.71 -14.15
N VAL A 47 -28.13 -20.66 -14.85
CA VAL A 47 -27.10 -19.72 -14.39
C VAL A 47 -27.75 -18.40 -14.00
N ALA A 48 -27.44 -17.88 -12.82
CA ALA A 48 -27.74 -16.51 -12.41
C ALA A 48 -26.46 -15.68 -12.36
N GLU A 49 -26.58 -14.40 -12.69
CA GLU A 49 -25.48 -13.43 -12.65
C GLU A 49 -25.85 -12.27 -11.71
N VAL A 50 -24.91 -11.94 -10.82
CA VAL A 50 -24.96 -10.75 -9.99
C VAL A 50 -23.91 -9.79 -10.51
N SER A 51 -24.33 -8.57 -10.85
CA SER A 51 -23.46 -7.55 -11.44
C SER A 51 -23.44 -6.27 -10.62
N ALA A 52 -22.28 -5.62 -10.59
CA ALA A 52 -22.11 -4.33 -9.94
C ALA A 52 -22.87 -3.24 -10.71
N PRO A 53 -23.51 -2.28 -10.02
CA PRO A 53 -24.02 -1.09 -10.68
C PRO A 53 -22.86 -0.25 -11.30
N PRO A 54 -23.17 0.79 -12.09
CA PRO A 54 -22.14 1.71 -12.57
C PRO A 54 -21.44 2.44 -11.41
N ALA A 55 -20.14 2.69 -11.58
CA ALA A 55 -19.37 3.44 -10.58
C ALA A 55 -19.79 4.92 -10.53
N PRO A 56 -19.83 5.53 -9.33
CA PRO A 56 -20.09 6.96 -9.20
C PRO A 56 -18.93 7.79 -9.79
N PRO A 57 -19.16 9.07 -10.15
CA PRO A 57 -18.16 9.91 -10.80
C PRO A 57 -16.82 9.99 -10.04
N GLY A 58 -15.73 9.66 -10.74
CA GLY A 58 -14.36 9.69 -10.20
C GLY A 58 -13.99 8.50 -9.31
N TYR A 59 -14.88 7.53 -9.13
CA TYR A 59 -14.59 6.26 -8.50
C TYR A 59 -14.46 5.16 -9.56
N ASN A 60 -13.66 4.15 -9.26
CA ASN A 60 -13.57 2.92 -10.03
C ASN A 60 -14.14 1.76 -9.21
N LEU A 61 -14.73 0.78 -9.89
CA LEU A 61 -15.09 -0.47 -9.23
C LEU A 61 -13.82 -1.10 -8.66
N TYR A 62 -13.87 -1.40 -7.37
CA TYR A 62 -12.80 -2.08 -6.67
C TYR A 62 -13.08 -3.58 -6.64
N TYR A 63 -14.25 -3.98 -6.14
CA TYR A 63 -14.77 -5.34 -6.30
C TYR A 63 -16.29 -5.40 -6.08
N LEU A 64 -16.89 -6.49 -6.55
CA LEU A 64 -18.19 -6.99 -6.14
C LEU A 64 -17.99 -8.27 -5.31
N LYS A 65 -18.63 -8.33 -4.15
CA LYS A 65 -18.60 -9.48 -3.24
C LYS A 65 -20.03 -10.02 -3.07
N THR A 66 -20.23 -11.31 -3.26
CA THR A 66 -21.47 -12.02 -2.95
C THR A 66 -21.23 -12.93 -1.76
N SER A 67 -21.88 -12.65 -0.63
CA SER A 67 -21.71 -13.38 0.62
C SER A 67 -22.89 -14.30 0.89
N PHE A 68 -22.61 -15.45 1.49
CA PHE A 68 -23.57 -16.49 1.86
C PHE A 68 -23.47 -16.69 3.38
N PRO A 69 -24.35 -16.06 4.19
CA PRO A 69 -24.22 -16.05 5.65
C PRO A 69 -24.14 -17.44 6.28
N ASP A 70 -24.84 -18.42 5.70
CA ASP A 70 -24.86 -19.83 6.16
C ASP A 70 -23.89 -20.73 5.38
N GLY A 71 -23.03 -20.14 4.55
CA GLY A 71 -22.22 -20.83 3.55
C GLY A 71 -22.95 -21.02 2.21
N LEU A 72 -22.18 -21.28 1.16
CA LEU A 72 -22.74 -21.57 -0.17
C LEU A 72 -23.61 -22.85 -0.09
N PRO A 73 -24.90 -22.79 -0.47
CA PRO A 73 -25.79 -23.94 -0.35
C PRO A 73 -25.37 -25.13 -1.20
N ASP A 74 -25.63 -26.34 -0.71
CA ASP A 74 -25.44 -27.57 -1.47
C ASP A 74 -26.28 -27.52 -2.76
N GLY A 75 -25.69 -28.00 -3.87
CA GLY A 75 -26.33 -27.96 -5.18
C GLY A 75 -26.17 -26.63 -5.93
N VAL A 76 -25.35 -25.70 -5.44
CA VAL A 76 -24.98 -24.46 -6.15
C VAL A 76 -23.49 -24.47 -6.47
N VAL A 77 -23.13 -24.16 -7.71
CA VAL A 77 -21.73 -24.15 -8.18
C VAL A 77 -21.33 -22.76 -8.65
N PRO A 78 -20.22 -22.19 -8.15
CA PRO A 78 -19.65 -20.97 -8.70
C PRO A 78 -19.12 -21.18 -10.12
N VAL A 79 -19.53 -20.32 -11.06
CA VAL A 79 -19.15 -20.41 -12.49
C VAL A 79 -18.16 -19.32 -12.88
N LYS A 80 -18.32 -18.10 -12.35
CA LYS A 80 -17.46 -16.96 -12.65
C LYS A 80 -17.24 -16.15 -11.39
N TYR A 81 -15.98 -16.04 -10.99
CA TYR A 81 -15.50 -15.27 -9.85
C TYR A 81 -13.97 -15.19 -9.94
N ASP A 82 -13.36 -14.25 -9.23
CA ASP A 82 -11.90 -14.10 -9.16
C ASP A 82 -11.33 -14.77 -7.91
N LYS A 83 -11.99 -14.61 -6.75
CA LYS A 83 -11.59 -15.22 -5.47
C LYS A 83 -12.78 -15.65 -4.63
N ALA A 84 -12.54 -16.52 -3.65
CA ALA A 84 -13.50 -16.96 -2.64
C ALA A 84 -12.99 -16.65 -1.23
N GLU A 85 -13.91 -16.35 -0.31
CA GLU A 85 -13.65 -16.33 1.12
C GLU A 85 -14.08 -17.66 1.73
N MET A 86 -13.25 -18.19 2.61
CA MET A 86 -13.42 -19.53 3.18
C MET A 86 -13.51 -19.48 4.70
N LEU A 87 -14.48 -20.19 5.26
CA LEU A 87 -14.58 -20.44 6.70
C LEU A 87 -14.89 -21.92 6.91
N ASP A 88 -14.08 -22.63 7.71
CA ASP A 88 -14.22 -24.06 7.95
C ASP A 88 -14.35 -24.89 6.65
N ASN A 89 -13.51 -24.57 5.67
CA ASN A 89 -13.50 -25.16 4.32
C ASN A 89 -14.82 -24.99 3.52
N LYS A 90 -15.72 -24.11 3.94
CA LYS A 90 -16.91 -23.71 3.18
C LYS A 90 -16.73 -22.35 2.53
N ILE A 91 -17.24 -22.20 1.31
CA ILE A 91 -17.30 -20.90 0.64
C ILE A 91 -18.34 -20.04 1.37
N VAL A 92 -17.91 -18.93 1.96
CA VAL A 92 -18.78 -17.95 2.60
C VAL A 92 -18.93 -16.67 1.78
N ALA A 93 -18.03 -16.43 0.82
CA ALA A 93 -18.21 -15.37 -0.16
C ALA A 93 -17.48 -15.65 -1.48
N LEU A 94 -17.90 -14.99 -2.55
CA LEU A 94 -17.20 -14.92 -3.82
C LEU A 94 -16.96 -13.46 -4.17
N VAL A 95 -15.80 -13.17 -4.76
CA VAL A 95 -15.36 -11.82 -5.10
C VAL A 95 -15.02 -11.75 -6.58
N SER A 96 -15.46 -10.67 -7.24
CA SER A 96 -15.10 -10.30 -8.60
C SER A 96 -14.58 -8.88 -8.67
N TYR A 97 -13.37 -8.70 -9.22
CA TYR A 97 -12.80 -7.42 -9.59
C TYR A 97 -13.38 -6.88 -10.91
N ALA A 98 -13.85 -7.78 -11.79
CA ALA A 98 -14.56 -7.43 -13.02
C ALA A 98 -16.05 -7.06 -12.80
N GLY A 99 -16.56 -7.13 -11.56
CA GLY A 99 -17.91 -6.69 -11.20
C GLY A 99 -19.03 -7.67 -11.55
N SER A 100 -18.73 -8.95 -11.76
CA SER A 100 -19.76 -9.96 -12.01
C SER A 100 -19.43 -11.31 -11.38
N VAL A 101 -20.38 -11.86 -10.63
CA VAL A 101 -20.32 -13.24 -10.09
C VAL A 101 -21.42 -14.06 -10.74
N LYS A 102 -21.08 -15.28 -11.20
CA LYS A 102 -22.06 -16.23 -11.77
C LYS A 102 -22.16 -17.49 -10.93
N LEU A 103 -23.38 -17.92 -10.67
CA LEU A 103 -23.72 -19.15 -9.94
C LEU A 103 -24.60 -20.04 -10.83
N ALA A 104 -24.44 -21.36 -10.74
CA ALA A 104 -25.28 -22.33 -11.41
C ALA A 104 -25.95 -23.29 -10.43
N GLY A 105 -27.19 -23.68 -10.69
CA GLY A 105 -27.84 -24.80 -9.99
C GLY A 105 -27.38 -26.14 -10.57
N ALA A 106 -26.96 -27.08 -9.72
CA ALA A 106 -26.44 -28.38 -10.13
C ALA A 106 -27.55 -29.42 -10.34
N ASN A 107 -28.36 -29.71 -9.32
CA ASN A 107 -29.20 -30.93 -9.31
C ASN A 107 -30.64 -30.71 -8.79
N SER A 108 -31.03 -29.50 -8.41
CA SER A 108 -32.37 -29.19 -7.90
C SER A 108 -32.65 -27.68 -7.96
N ASN A 109 -33.92 -27.31 -7.84
CA ASN A 109 -34.30 -25.91 -7.69
C ASN A 109 -33.90 -25.42 -6.29
N VAL A 110 -32.97 -24.46 -6.24
CA VAL A 110 -32.45 -23.88 -5.00
C VAL A 110 -32.69 -22.38 -5.00
N THR A 111 -33.15 -21.87 -3.86
CA THR A 111 -33.17 -20.42 -3.59
C THR A 111 -31.95 -20.07 -2.76
N VAL A 112 -31.11 -19.18 -3.28
CA VAL A 112 -29.87 -18.73 -2.61
C VAL A 112 -30.08 -17.31 -2.12
N ASN A 113 -30.02 -17.11 -0.80
CA ASN A 113 -29.98 -15.77 -0.23
C ASN A 113 -28.54 -15.25 -0.29
N VAL A 114 -28.36 -14.06 -0.85
CA VAL A 114 -27.05 -13.47 -1.10
C VAL A 114 -27.03 -12.04 -0.58
N ASP A 115 -26.01 -11.73 0.21
CA ASP A 115 -25.66 -10.36 0.54
C ASP A 115 -24.63 -9.87 -0.47
N VAL A 116 -25.03 -8.92 -1.33
CA VAL A 116 -24.20 -8.35 -2.39
C VAL A 116 -23.59 -7.05 -1.90
N SER A 117 -22.28 -7.06 -1.65
CA SER A 117 -21.51 -5.88 -1.31
C SER A 117 -20.76 -5.38 -2.55
N VAL A 118 -20.85 -4.08 -2.84
CA VAL A 118 -20.11 -3.47 -3.94
C VAL A 118 -19.21 -2.38 -3.39
N CYS A 119 -17.94 -2.44 -3.76
CA CYS A 119 -16.90 -1.53 -3.30
C CYS A 119 -16.37 -0.70 -4.47
N TYR A 120 -16.36 0.62 -4.30
CA TYR A 120 -15.77 1.58 -5.23
C TYR A 120 -14.67 2.38 -4.57
N VAL A 121 -13.59 2.66 -5.29
CA VAL A 121 -12.45 3.40 -4.76
C VAL A 121 -12.11 4.59 -5.64
N LYS A 122 -11.86 5.74 -5.01
CA LYS A 122 -11.25 6.92 -5.61
C LYS A 122 -9.93 7.20 -4.90
N THR A 123 -8.84 7.14 -5.65
CA THR A 123 -7.49 7.34 -5.12
C THR A 123 -6.96 8.74 -5.44
N SER A 124 -6.25 9.33 -4.49
CA SER A 124 -5.38 10.49 -4.69
C SER A 124 -4.04 10.28 -4.00
N TRP A 125 -3.06 11.13 -4.31
CA TRP A 125 -1.71 11.06 -3.75
C TRP A 125 -1.38 12.38 -3.05
N LEU A 126 -0.99 12.29 -1.78
CA LEU A 126 -0.60 13.43 -0.96
C LEU A 126 0.92 13.42 -0.78
N ARG A 127 1.59 14.52 -1.11
CA ARG A 127 3.04 14.64 -0.90
C ARG A 127 3.34 14.59 0.60
N LEU A 128 4.28 13.75 1.01
CA LEU A 128 4.71 13.65 2.40
C LEU A 128 5.72 14.75 2.73
N SER A 129 5.58 15.32 3.91
CA SER A 129 6.52 16.30 4.47
C SER A 129 6.51 16.23 5.99
N GLU A 130 7.59 16.69 6.61
CA GLU A 130 7.64 16.98 8.04
C GLU A 130 6.52 17.98 8.40
N GLY A 131 5.69 17.63 9.40
CA GLY A 131 4.49 18.40 9.77
C GLY A 131 3.15 17.76 9.38
N GLY A 132 3.17 16.69 8.58
CA GLY A 132 1.98 15.89 8.27
C GLY A 132 1.30 16.22 6.95
N VAL A 133 0.12 15.64 6.74
CA VAL A 133 -0.71 15.84 5.54
C VAL A 133 -2.15 16.15 5.92
N ASN A 134 -2.78 17.04 5.15
CA ASN A 134 -4.18 17.41 5.33
C ASN A 134 -5.02 16.84 4.19
N PHE A 135 -6.23 16.38 4.52
CA PHE A 135 -7.23 16.01 3.53
C PHE A 135 -8.63 16.37 4.00
N THR A 136 -9.51 16.68 3.06
CA THR A 136 -10.89 17.05 3.35
C THR A 136 -11.82 15.95 2.87
N VAL A 137 -12.71 15.52 3.76
CA VAL A 137 -13.77 14.56 3.49
C VAL A 137 -15.09 15.31 3.34
N LYS A 138 -15.79 15.02 2.24
CA LYS A 138 -17.06 15.61 1.85
C LYS A 138 -18.11 14.51 1.71
N GLU A 139 -19.38 14.91 1.68
CA GLU A 139 -20.47 13.98 1.39
C GLU A 139 -20.22 13.25 0.06
N PRO A 140 -20.35 11.91 0.01
CA PRO A 140 -20.19 11.18 -1.24
C PRO A 140 -21.37 11.41 -2.20
N PRO A 141 -21.21 11.10 -3.50
CA PRO A 141 -22.28 11.20 -4.47
C PRO A 141 -23.46 10.28 -4.13
N PRO A 142 -24.73 10.70 -4.31
CA PRO A 142 -25.89 9.81 -4.17
C PRO A 142 -25.77 8.56 -5.08
N PRO A 143 -26.31 7.41 -4.67
CA PRO A 143 -27.13 7.17 -3.47
C PRO A 143 -26.33 6.93 -2.18
N PHE A 144 -25.00 7.03 -2.22
CA PHE A 144 -24.16 6.83 -1.06
C PHE A 144 -24.29 7.99 -0.07
N THR A 145 -24.09 7.67 1.20
CA THR A 145 -24.03 8.61 2.32
C THR A 145 -22.69 8.46 3.04
N LYS A 146 -22.39 9.37 3.98
CA LYS A 146 -21.19 9.24 4.82
C LYS A 146 -21.06 7.88 5.53
N ASP A 147 -22.17 7.19 5.81
CA ASP A 147 -22.14 5.89 6.50
C ASP A 147 -21.59 4.76 5.60
N ASP A 148 -21.62 4.96 4.28
CA ASP A 148 -21.04 4.05 3.29
C ASP A 148 -19.55 4.34 3.01
N LEU A 149 -19.00 5.42 3.60
CA LEU A 149 -17.67 5.95 3.30
C LEU A 149 -16.63 5.51 4.33
N THR A 150 -15.57 4.89 3.83
CA THR A 150 -14.31 4.68 4.54
C THR A 150 -13.19 5.44 3.83
N VAL A 151 -12.29 6.08 4.58
CA VAL A 151 -11.08 6.70 4.01
C VAL A 151 -9.86 5.97 4.54
N LYS A 152 -9.01 5.49 3.63
CA LYS A 152 -7.74 4.84 3.95
C LYS A 152 -6.58 5.70 3.47
N PHE A 153 -5.67 6.05 4.37
CA PHE A 153 -4.38 6.64 4.04
C PHE A 153 -3.28 5.58 4.18
N THR A 154 -2.34 5.54 3.25
CA THR A 154 -1.28 4.53 3.20
C THR A 154 0.05 5.15 2.81
N VAL A 155 1.09 4.91 3.61
CA VAL A 155 2.48 5.27 3.38
C VAL A 155 3.24 4.00 3.01
N GLU A 156 4.00 4.01 1.91
CA GLU A 156 4.81 2.84 1.54
C GLU A 156 5.85 2.52 2.62
N ASN A 157 6.10 1.23 2.87
CA ASN A 157 6.99 0.79 3.96
C ASN A 157 8.41 1.38 3.85
N HIS A 158 8.95 1.50 2.64
CA HIS A 158 10.28 2.05 2.39
C HIS A 158 10.35 3.58 2.51
N ALA A 159 9.21 4.27 2.63
CA ALA A 159 9.22 5.70 2.89
C ALA A 159 9.66 5.96 4.34
N PRO A 160 10.57 6.92 4.60
CA PRO A 160 11.11 7.20 5.93
C PRO A 160 10.15 8.04 6.79
N PHE A 161 8.85 7.74 6.74
CA PHE A 161 7.80 8.44 7.46
C PHE A 161 6.99 7.47 8.31
N ALA A 162 6.62 7.88 9.53
CA ALA A 162 5.63 7.18 10.34
C ALA A 162 4.52 8.12 10.78
N ILE A 163 3.31 7.59 10.82
CA ILE A 163 2.15 8.24 11.41
C ILE A 163 2.33 8.32 12.91
N SER A 164 2.09 9.49 13.51
CA SER A 164 2.24 9.71 14.94
C SER A 164 0.99 10.22 15.65
N ASP A 165 0.08 10.86 14.91
CA ASP A 165 -1.20 11.32 15.45
C ASP A 165 -2.21 11.52 14.32
N LEU A 166 -3.48 11.60 14.68
CA LEU A 166 -4.59 11.91 13.81
C LEU A 166 -5.47 12.98 14.46
N LYS A 167 -5.60 14.14 13.80
CA LYS A 167 -6.46 15.23 14.25
C LYS A 167 -7.74 15.32 13.43
N GLY A 168 -8.84 15.52 14.14
CA GLY A 168 -10.17 15.69 13.54
C GLY A 168 -10.43 17.12 13.05
N PRO A 169 -11.64 17.39 12.53
CA PRO A 169 -12.03 18.71 12.03
C PRO A 169 -11.99 19.84 13.05
N ASN A 170 -12.05 19.52 14.34
CA ASN A 170 -11.89 20.47 15.44
C ASN A 170 -10.42 20.81 15.75
N GLY A 171 -9.46 20.13 15.12
CA GLY A 171 -8.03 20.27 15.36
C GLY A 171 -7.49 19.50 16.57
N GLU A 172 -8.35 18.77 17.28
CA GLU A 172 -7.95 17.93 18.42
C GLU A 172 -7.56 16.53 17.95
N SER A 173 -6.67 15.88 18.71
CA SER A 173 -6.31 14.49 18.49
C SER A 173 -7.52 13.59 18.74
N ILE A 174 -7.87 12.80 17.73
CA ILE A 174 -8.91 11.77 17.84
C ILE A 174 -8.44 10.61 18.72
N MET A 175 -7.12 10.44 18.85
CA MET A 175 -6.51 9.36 19.63
C MET A 175 -6.48 9.66 21.14
N GLY A 176 -6.63 10.93 21.55
CA GLY A 176 -6.43 11.38 22.92
C GLY A 176 -7.67 11.77 23.72
N SER A 177 -8.80 12.10 23.06
CA SER A 177 -10.03 12.54 23.74
C SER A 177 -11.19 11.56 23.51
N GLY A 178 -11.60 10.86 24.57
CA GLY A 178 -12.85 10.09 24.57
C GLY A 178 -12.91 8.91 23.60
N GLU A 179 -11.80 8.14 23.49
CA GLU A 179 -11.60 6.91 22.70
C GLU A 179 -12.73 6.64 21.68
N PRO A 180 -12.53 6.94 20.38
CA PRO A 180 -13.56 6.68 19.38
C PRO A 180 -13.90 5.19 19.34
N SER A 181 -15.07 4.83 18.78
CA SER A 181 -15.42 3.42 18.57
C SER A 181 -14.26 2.66 17.92
N PRO A 182 -13.96 1.41 18.33
CA PRO A 182 -12.96 0.58 17.65
C PRO A 182 -13.19 0.40 16.13
N GLU A 183 -14.44 0.60 15.69
CA GLU A 183 -14.81 0.55 14.27
C GLU A 183 -14.60 1.88 13.53
N ALA A 184 -14.36 2.98 14.26
CA ALA A 184 -14.25 4.33 13.71
C ALA A 184 -12.85 4.62 13.14
N VAL A 185 -11.80 4.19 13.83
CA VAL A 185 -10.41 4.47 13.48
C VAL A 185 -9.59 3.19 13.66
N LYS A 186 -8.78 2.86 12.65
CA LYS A 186 -7.67 1.92 12.78
C LYS A 186 -6.39 2.61 12.36
N ILE A 187 -5.31 2.41 13.11
CA ILE A 187 -4.07 3.14 12.87
C ILE A 187 -2.83 2.27 13.11
N ASP A 188 -1.82 2.45 12.27
CA ASP A 188 -0.47 1.95 12.46
C ASP A 188 0.56 2.97 11.93
N TYR A 189 1.85 2.65 11.93
CA TYR A 189 2.89 3.58 11.47
C TYR A 189 2.77 3.99 10.00
N LYS A 190 2.05 3.24 9.17
CA LYS A 190 1.94 3.38 7.72
C LYS A 190 0.51 3.55 7.24
N HIS A 191 -0.49 3.22 8.05
CA HIS A 191 -1.89 3.20 7.66
C HIS A 191 -2.78 3.95 8.66
N VAL A 192 -3.78 4.63 8.12
CA VAL A 192 -4.95 5.12 8.85
C VAL A 192 -6.19 4.70 8.08
N GLU A 193 -7.17 4.12 8.75
CA GLU A 193 -8.50 3.81 8.22
C GLU A 193 -9.55 4.54 9.06
N LEU A 194 -10.43 5.31 8.41
CA LEU A 194 -11.47 6.12 9.03
C LEU A 194 -12.84 5.70 8.50
N ASN A 195 -13.74 5.29 9.39
CA ASN A 195 -15.12 4.93 9.05
C ASN A 195 -16.07 6.08 9.38
N PHE A 196 -16.65 6.70 8.36
CA PHE A 196 -17.45 7.93 8.49
C PHE A 196 -18.88 7.70 8.99
N LYS A 197 -19.29 6.45 9.20
CA LYS A 197 -20.45 6.11 10.04
C LYS A 197 -20.31 6.62 11.47
N HIS A 198 -19.08 6.70 11.97
CA HIS A 198 -18.78 7.09 13.36
C HIS A 198 -18.14 8.48 13.48
N LEU A 199 -17.79 9.11 12.36
CA LEU A 199 -17.00 10.33 12.33
C LEU A 199 -17.74 11.45 11.59
N ASP A 200 -17.32 12.69 11.87
CA ASP A 200 -17.86 13.87 11.21
C ASP A 200 -17.09 14.20 9.94
N LEU A 201 -17.80 14.73 8.95
CA LEU A 201 -17.17 15.24 7.73
C LEU A 201 -16.35 16.51 8.04
N GLY A 202 -15.28 16.74 7.29
CA GLY A 202 -14.42 17.90 7.50
C GLY A 202 -12.97 17.65 7.09
N THR A 203 -12.07 18.50 7.57
CA THR A 203 -10.63 18.39 7.28
C THR A 203 -9.93 17.65 8.41
N TYR A 204 -9.19 16.61 8.03
CA TYR A 204 -8.39 15.80 8.92
C TYR A 204 -6.90 16.08 8.68
N THR A 205 -6.10 15.94 9.72
CA THR A 205 -4.64 16.05 9.65
C THR A 205 -4.01 14.76 10.14
N ILE A 206 -3.17 14.14 9.32
CA ILE A 206 -2.32 13.01 9.72
C ILE A 206 -0.95 13.58 10.03
N GLU A 207 -0.54 13.51 11.30
CA GLU A 207 0.79 13.94 11.70
C GLU A 207 1.82 12.87 11.38
N LEU A 208 2.95 13.31 10.82
CA LEU A 208 4.02 12.44 10.36
C LEU A 208 5.34 12.80 11.04
N ARG A 209 6.08 11.78 11.43
CA ARG A 209 7.50 11.89 11.81
C ARG A 209 8.36 11.35 10.68
N GLN A 210 9.49 12.00 10.41
CA GLN A 210 10.44 11.58 9.40
C GLN A 210 11.71 11.01 10.06
N GLY A 211 12.26 9.93 9.51
CA GLY A 211 13.47 9.29 10.02
C GLY A 211 13.70 7.90 9.44
N ASN A 212 14.97 7.49 9.38
CA ASN A 212 15.36 6.17 8.88
C ASN A 212 14.82 5.03 9.76
N ASP A 213 14.61 5.28 11.04
CA ASP A 213 13.98 4.32 11.94
C ASP A 213 12.55 3.98 11.52
N TYR A 214 11.88 4.80 10.72
CA TYR A 214 10.52 4.52 10.25
C TYR A 214 10.47 3.73 8.94
N ILE A 215 11.62 3.37 8.36
CA ILE A 215 11.67 2.48 7.21
C ILE A 215 11.31 1.06 7.69
N LEU A 216 10.30 0.47 7.06
CA LEU A 216 9.86 -0.90 7.28
C LEU A 216 10.15 -1.75 6.04
N PRO A 217 10.37 -3.07 6.19
CA PRO A 217 10.50 -3.97 5.05
C PRO A 217 9.15 -4.17 4.33
N SER A 218 9.18 -4.36 3.01
CA SER A 218 7.98 -4.73 2.22
C SER A 218 7.73 -6.24 2.16
N SER A 219 8.68 -7.04 2.64
CA SER A 219 8.55 -8.50 2.78
C SER A 219 9.21 -8.92 4.08
N PHE A 220 8.48 -9.59 4.97
CA PHE A 220 8.98 -9.90 6.31
C PHE A 220 8.29 -11.10 6.95
N LEU A 221 8.98 -11.68 7.94
CA LEU A 221 8.43 -12.65 8.87
C LEU A 221 7.99 -11.91 10.14
N VAL A 222 6.76 -12.16 10.58
CA VAL A 222 6.20 -11.74 11.86
C VAL A 222 6.34 -12.87 12.86
N PHE A 223 6.75 -12.54 14.08
CA PHE A 223 6.88 -13.45 15.20
C PHE A 223 6.11 -12.91 16.41
N GLU A 224 5.17 -13.71 16.90
CA GLU A 224 4.38 -13.42 18.09
C GLU A 224 4.71 -14.45 19.16
N PRO A 225 5.39 -14.08 20.26
CA PRO A 225 5.63 -14.99 21.37
C PRO A 225 4.33 -15.26 22.16
N PRO A 226 4.35 -16.26 23.06
CA PRO A 226 3.27 -16.45 24.02
C PRO A 226 2.97 -15.19 24.82
N PHE A 227 1.69 -14.98 25.12
CA PHE A 227 1.24 -13.86 25.92
C PHE A 227 1.84 -13.89 27.33
N LYS A 228 2.15 -12.69 27.84
CA LYS A 228 2.48 -12.45 29.25
C LYS A 228 1.23 -11.97 29.96
N GLU A 229 1.04 -12.43 31.18
CA GLU A 229 -0.08 -12.04 32.04
C GLU A 229 0.40 -11.20 33.22
N ASP A 230 -0.40 -10.22 33.61
CA ASP A 230 -0.17 -9.33 34.74
C ASP A 230 -1.51 -8.80 35.31
N THR A 231 -1.45 -8.10 36.43
CA THR A 231 -2.62 -7.47 37.06
C THR A 231 -2.30 -6.05 37.49
N VAL A 232 -3.21 -5.11 37.21
CA VAL A 232 -3.11 -3.71 37.66
C VAL A 232 -4.17 -3.46 38.72
N ALA A 233 -3.73 -3.11 39.93
CA ALA A 233 -4.62 -2.82 41.06
C ALA A 233 -5.45 -1.53 40.82
N PRO A 234 -6.59 -1.37 41.52
CA PRO A 234 -7.42 -0.16 41.44
C PRO A 234 -6.61 1.11 41.71
N GLY A 235 -6.77 2.14 40.87
CA GLY A 235 -6.13 3.45 41.03
C GLY A 235 -4.62 3.47 40.72
N ASN A 236 -4.03 2.33 40.32
CA ASN A 236 -2.62 2.25 39.97
C ASN A 236 -2.40 2.35 38.46
N ALA A 237 -1.18 2.73 38.10
CA ALA A 237 -0.67 2.66 36.74
C ALA A 237 0.55 1.74 36.67
N LYS A 238 0.70 1.02 35.57
CA LYS A 238 1.87 0.16 35.32
C LYS A 238 2.35 0.29 33.88
N ARG A 239 3.66 0.50 33.72
CA ARG A 239 4.32 0.65 32.44
C ARG A 239 5.08 -0.60 32.05
N TYR A 240 5.01 -0.95 30.77
CA TYR A 240 5.60 -2.14 30.17
C TYR A 240 6.51 -1.72 29.02
N GLY A 241 7.67 -2.37 28.90
CA GLY A 241 8.58 -2.18 27.77
C GLY A 241 8.28 -3.20 26.67
N VAL A 242 8.40 -2.77 25.42
CA VAL A 242 8.34 -3.65 24.26
C VAL A 242 9.60 -4.52 24.25
N GLY A 243 9.41 -5.84 24.09
CA GLY A 243 10.49 -6.81 24.12
C GLY A 243 11.56 -6.54 23.06
N GLN A 244 12.79 -6.99 23.33
CA GLN A 244 13.89 -6.95 22.37
C GLN A 244 14.30 -8.38 22.04
N MET A 245 14.56 -8.64 20.75
CA MET A 245 15.00 -9.95 20.27
C MET A 245 16.09 -9.74 19.22
N LYS A 246 17.21 -10.46 19.36
CA LYS A 246 18.37 -10.31 18.49
C LYS A 246 17.99 -10.57 17.02
N ASP A 247 18.39 -9.68 16.11
CA ASP A 247 18.11 -9.75 14.66
C ASP A 247 16.61 -9.56 14.29
N TRP A 248 15.79 -9.16 15.26
CA TRP A 248 14.38 -8.85 15.07
C TRP A 248 14.06 -7.45 15.59
N ARG A 249 13.10 -6.80 14.94
CA ARG A 249 12.61 -5.48 15.34
C ARG A 249 11.27 -5.63 16.03
N GLY A 250 11.18 -5.22 17.31
CA GLY A 250 9.89 -5.03 17.98
C GLY A 250 9.21 -3.77 17.44
N ILE A 251 7.97 -3.89 16.97
CA ILE A 251 7.20 -2.75 16.41
C ILE A 251 6.12 -2.24 17.35
N GLY A 252 5.75 -3.04 18.36
CA GLY A 252 4.67 -2.72 19.27
C GLY A 252 4.24 -3.92 20.09
N SER A 253 3.08 -3.82 20.73
CA SER A 253 2.46 -4.91 21.49
C SER A 253 0.96 -4.95 21.27
N VAL A 254 0.42 -6.16 21.18
CA VAL A 254 -1.02 -6.40 21.33
C VAL A 254 -1.30 -6.47 22.83
N VAL A 255 -2.27 -5.69 23.30
CA VAL A 255 -2.60 -5.54 24.72
C VAL A 255 -4.08 -5.81 24.91
N ILE A 256 -4.43 -6.80 25.73
CA ILE A 256 -5.79 -7.17 26.08
C ILE A 256 -5.98 -6.93 27.57
N ILE A 257 -6.98 -6.15 27.92
CA ILE A 257 -7.34 -5.80 29.28
C ILE A 257 -8.72 -6.36 29.56
N TYR A 258 -8.87 -7.13 30.62
CA TYR A 258 -10.15 -7.73 30.94
C TYR A 258 -10.39 -7.83 32.44
N THR A 259 -11.67 -7.85 32.81
CA THR A 259 -12.13 -8.16 34.15
C THR A 259 -13.49 -8.86 34.10
N ILE A 260 -13.66 -9.84 34.98
CA ILE A 260 -14.93 -10.53 35.22
C ILE A 260 -15.22 -10.39 36.71
N ALA A 261 -16.28 -9.67 37.04
CA ALA A 261 -16.62 -9.38 38.43
C ALA A 261 -18.14 -9.47 38.65
N PRO A 262 -18.61 -9.83 39.87
CA PRO A 262 -20.01 -9.72 40.22
C PRO A 262 -20.54 -8.31 39.98
N LEU A 263 -21.72 -8.22 39.38
CA LEU A 263 -22.38 -6.95 39.11
C LEU A 263 -22.60 -6.23 40.45
N SER A 264 -21.87 -5.14 40.66
CA SER A 264 -21.86 -4.40 41.92
C SER A 264 -21.46 -2.94 41.70
N GLY A 265 -21.67 -2.06 42.68
CA GLY A 265 -21.18 -0.67 42.62
C GLY A 265 -19.64 -0.53 42.55
N ARG A 266 -18.91 -1.65 42.64
CA ARG A 266 -17.45 -1.76 42.51
C ARG A 266 -16.99 -2.12 41.09
N SER A 267 -17.88 -2.50 40.17
CA SER A 267 -17.54 -2.81 38.78
C SER A 267 -17.60 -1.58 37.86
N GLY A 268 -17.42 -0.38 38.42
CA GLY A 268 -17.46 0.90 37.72
C GLY A 268 -16.07 1.53 37.58
N GLY A 269 -15.95 2.45 36.63
CA GLY A 269 -14.69 3.06 36.17
C GLY A 269 -14.31 2.56 34.78
N ASP A 270 -13.16 3.00 34.29
CA ASP A 270 -12.61 2.64 32.98
C ASP A 270 -11.10 2.37 33.08
N VAL A 271 -10.51 1.85 32.01
CA VAL A 271 -9.07 1.68 31.88
C VAL A 271 -8.58 2.48 30.68
N GLU A 272 -7.47 3.18 30.88
CA GLU A 272 -6.79 3.94 29.84
C GLU A 272 -5.47 3.25 29.48
N VAL A 273 -5.16 3.24 28.19
CA VAL A 273 -3.88 2.77 27.65
C VAL A 273 -3.16 3.93 26.98
N ALA A 274 -1.93 4.19 27.44
CA ALA A 274 -1.05 5.20 26.86
C ALA A 274 0.16 4.55 26.18
N GLY A 275 0.62 5.16 25.10
CA GLY A 275 1.78 4.72 24.32
C GLY A 275 2.21 5.80 23.34
N GLU A 276 3.12 5.48 22.44
CA GLU A 276 3.56 6.41 21.40
C GLU A 276 2.50 6.58 20.30
N LEU A 277 1.84 5.47 19.93
CA LEU A 277 0.70 5.42 19.03
C LEU A 277 -0.18 4.23 19.45
N VAL A 278 -1.44 4.47 19.78
CA VAL A 278 -2.35 3.46 20.35
C VAL A 278 -3.55 3.29 19.43
N ASP A 279 -3.78 2.08 18.95
CA ASP A 279 -4.96 1.70 18.19
C ASP A 279 -5.95 0.96 19.11
N PHE A 280 -7.18 1.45 19.22
CA PHE A 280 -8.22 0.83 20.05
C PHE A 280 -8.99 -0.20 19.23
N ALA A 281 -8.54 -1.46 19.29
CA ALA A 281 -8.94 -2.49 18.34
C ALA A 281 -10.24 -3.24 18.72
N TYR A 282 -10.61 -3.27 20.01
CA TYR A 282 -11.79 -4.02 20.44
C TYR A 282 -12.36 -3.55 21.77
N TYR A 283 -13.69 -3.60 21.89
CA TYR A 283 -14.40 -3.34 23.14
C TYR A 283 -15.60 -4.27 23.31
N ARG A 284 -15.75 -4.82 24.52
CA ARG A 284 -16.96 -5.50 24.96
C ARG A 284 -17.24 -5.22 26.42
N ASN A 285 -18.49 -4.91 26.72
CA ASN A 285 -18.96 -4.68 28.09
C ASN A 285 -20.40 -5.20 28.21
N GLU A 286 -20.56 -6.38 28.80
CA GLU A 286 -21.84 -7.08 28.87
C GLU A 286 -22.10 -7.67 30.25
N ILE A 287 -23.37 -7.96 30.53
CA ILE A 287 -23.80 -8.65 31.75
C ILE A 287 -24.13 -10.09 31.38
N VAL A 288 -23.42 -11.04 32.00
CA VAL A 288 -23.70 -12.47 31.90
C VAL A 288 -24.47 -12.90 33.13
N THR A 289 -25.64 -13.50 32.93
CA THR A 289 -26.46 -14.06 34.02
C THR A 289 -26.35 -15.58 34.04
N ILE A 290 -25.75 -16.12 35.10
CA ILE A 290 -25.73 -17.56 35.36
C ILE A 290 -27.03 -17.94 36.09
N ARG A 291 -27.75 -18.93 35.55
CA ARG A 291 -29.02 -19.45 36.09
C ARG A 291 -28.87 -20.91 36.43
N ALA A 292 -29.43 -21.34 37.56
CA ALA A 292 -29.56 -22.75 37.89
C ALA A 292 -30.93 -23.29 37.45
N ALA A 293 -31.06 -24.62 37.42
CA ALA A 293 -32.32 -25.31 37.08
C ALA A 293 -33.45 -25.03 38.08
N SER A 294 -33.12 -24.55 39.29
CA SER A 294 -34.08 -24.17 40.32
C SER A 294 -33.60 -22.92 41.05
N PHE A 295 -34.51 -22.31 41.80
CA PHE A 295 -34.22 -21.14 42.65
C PHE A 295 -33.36 -21.46 43.89
N LEU A 296 -32.85 -22.69 44.03
CA LEU A 296 -31.88 -23.03 45.09
C LEU A 296 -30.57 -22.24 44.95
N ILE A 297 -30.19 -21.89 43.72
CA ILE A 297 -29.09 -20.95 43.45
C ILE A 297 -29.71 -19.76 42.70
N PRO A 298 -29.82 -18.58 43.33
CA PRO A 298 -30.32 -17.39 42.66
C PRO A 298 -29.39 -16.97 41.51
N ASN A 299 -29.92 -16.16 40.60
CA ASN A 299 -29.15 -15.66 39.46
C ASN A 299 -27.88 -14.95 39.91
N ILE A 300 -26.74 -15.36 39.36
CA ILE A 300 -25.45 -14.67 39.54
C ILE A 300 -25.24 -13.81 38.29
N ASN A 301 -25.22 -12.49 38.48
CA ASN A 301 -24.93 -11.55 37.40
C ASN A 301 -23.45 -11.16 37.47
N LEU A 302 -22.73 -11.41 36.39
CA LEU A 302 -21.34 -11.04 36.21
C LEU A 302 -21.26 -9.94 35.16
N LYS A 303 -20.41 -8.93 35.40
CA LYS A 303 -20.02 -7.97 34.38
C LYS A 303 -18.73 -8.47 33.72
N VAL A 304 -18.78 -8.65 32.41
CA VAL A 304 -17.63 -8.97 31.56
C VAL A 304 -17.22 -7.69 30.87
N TYR A 305 -15.97 -7.26 31.08
CA TYR A 305 -15.40 -6.07 30.47
C TYR A 305 -14.08 -6.46 29.80
N ILE A 306 -13.94 -6.15 28.51
CA ILE A 306 -12.76 -6.43 27.70
C ILE A 306 -12.48 -5.20 26.83
N LYS A 307 -11.23 -4.74 26.82
CA LYS A 307 -10.67 -3.83 25.83
C LYS A 307 -9.43 -4.46 25.21
N ALA A 308 -9.23 -4.33 23.90
CA ALA A 308 -7.99 -4.71 23.25
C ALA A 308 -7.42 -3.54 22.45
N TYR A 309 -6.09 -3.44 22.45
CA TYR A 309 -5.34 -2.38 21.82
C TYR A 309 -4.15 -2.96 21.05
N ILE A 310 -3.74 -2.28 19.99
CA ILE A 310 -2.44 -2.46 19.37
C ILE A 310 -1.64 -1.19 19.67
N VAL A 311 -0.56 -1.32 20.45
CA VAL A 311 0.27 -0.18 20.85
C VAL A 311 1.58 -0.25 20.10
N TYR A 312 1.83 0.73 19.23
CA TYR A 312 3.09 0.87 18.53
C TYR A 312 4.05 1.73 19.34
N GLY A 313 5.33 1.38 19.31
CA GLY A 313 6.38 2.10 20.02
C GLY A 313 7.27 1.18 20.84
N THR A 314 7.97 1.78 21.79
CA THR A 314 8.92 1.08 22.67
C THR A 314 8.35 0.74 24.05
N TRP A 315 7.16 1.27 24.38
CA TRP A 315 6.51 1.06 25.67
C TRP A 315 4.98 1.28 25.57
N PHE A 316 4.27 0.78 26.56
CA PHE A 316 2.88 1.15 26.84
C PHE A 316 2.63 1.23 28.35
N GLU A 317 1.64 2.00 28.78
CA GLU A 317 1.24 2.14 30.18
C GLU A 317 -0.27 1.93 30.31
N ILE A 318 -0.65 1.17 31.34
CA ILE A 318 -2.05 0.91 31.68
C ILE A 318 -2.37 1.67 32.96
N ARG A 319 -3.39 2.51 32.93
CA ARG A 319 -3.92 3.23 34.09
C ARG A 319 -5.29 2.65 34.45
N ASN A 320 -5.36 1.98 35.59
CA ASN A 320 -6.60 1.37 36.05
C ASN A 320 -7.41 2.37 36.89
N ASN A 321 -8.41 3.01 36.27
CA ASN A 321 -9.35 3.91 36.94
C ASN A 321 -10.62 3.17 37.44
N MET A 322 -10.64 1.83 37.37
CA MET A 322 -11.69 1.01 37.95
C MET A 322 -11.52 0.84 39.46
N LYS A 323 -12.62 0.51 40.16
CA LYS A 323 -12.59 0.17 41.59
C LYS A 323 -12.17 -1.28 41.87
N SER A 324 -11.95 -2.09 40.82
CA SER A 324 -11.47 -3.47 40.88
C SER A 324 -10.16 -3.62 40.13
N SER A 325 -9.36 -4.64 40.48
CA SER A 325 -8.19 -5.00 39.68
C SER A 325 -8.60 -5.41 38.27
N VAL A 326 -7.71 -5.15 37.31
CA VAL A 326 -7.86 -5.58 35.92
C VAL A 326 -6.70 -6.49 35.54
N ASN A 327 -7.02 -7.54 34.79
CA ASN A 327 -6.02 -8.43 34.22
C ASN A 327 -5.53 -7.85 32.90
N VAL A 328 -4.25 -8.04 32.65
CA VAL A 328 -3.56 -7.58 31.44
C VAL A 328 -2.91 -8.78 30.81
N MET A 329 -3.19 -9.00 29.53
CA MET A 329 -2.54 -10.01 28.71
C MET A 329 -1.90 -9.29 27.52
N TYR A 330 -0.59 -9.44 27.32
CA TYR A 330 0.11 -8.72 26.25
C TYR A 330 1.21 -9.54 25.61
N THR A 331 1.47 -9.28 24.33
CA THR A 331 2.58 -9.88 23.58
C THR A 331 3.23 -8.84 22.68
N THR A 332 4.55 -8.93 22.51
CA THR A 332 5.31 -8.04 21.61
C THR A 332 5.29 -8.61 20.20
N VAL A 333 4.98 -7.79 19.22
CA VAL A 333 5.05 -8.17 17.81
C VAL A 333 6.44 -7.85 17.28
N PHE A 334 7.13 -8.88 16.78
CA PHE A 334 8.44 -8.76 16.18
C PHE A 334 8.37 -8.96 14.67
N ILE A 335 9.16 -8.20 13.91
CA ILE A 335 9.33 -8.40 12.48
C ILE A 335 10.81 -8.58 12.11
N LYS A 336 11.06 -9.38 11.07
CA LYS A 336 12.38 -9.53 10.44
C LYS A 336 12.24 -9.48 8.93
N GLU A 337 12.97 -8.58 8.28
CA GLU A 337 13.02 -8.53 6.82
C GLU A 337 13.42 -9.91 6.27
N SER A 338 12.64 -10.39 5.31
CA SER A 338 12.80 -11.72 4.74
C SER A 338 12.19 -11.77 3.36
N GLY A 339 12.59 -12.74 2.56
CA GLY A 339 12.11 -12.90 1.19
C GLY A 339 13.03 -12.30 0.13
N GLU A 340 13.18 -13.02 -0.97
CA GLU A 340 13.94 -12.61 -2.15
C GLU A 340 12.96 -12.13 -3.25
N TRP A 341 13.05 -10.85 -3.62
CA TRP A 341 12.24 -10.27 -4.68
C TRP A 341 12.71 -10.72 -6.06
N GLN A 342 11.78 -11.25 -6.85
CA GLN A 342 11.98 -11.77 -8.20
C GLN A 342 10.98 -11.11 -9.17
N PRO A 343 11.23 -11.10 -10.49
CA PRO A 343 10.33 -10.49 -11.48
C PRO A 343 8.90 -11.05 -11.50
N THR A 344 8.67 -12.22 -10.91
CA THR A 344 7.38 -12.91 -10.83
C THR A 344 6.77 -12.90 -9.43
N GLY A 345 7.47 -12.38 -8.40
CA GLY A 345 7.01 -12.51 -7.02
C GLY A 345 8.09 -12.39 -5.95
N VAL A 346 7.81 -12.94 -4.77
CA VAL A 346 8.74 -12.99 -3.62
C VAL A 346 8.86 -14.42 -3.11
N GLN A 347 10.10 -14.89 -2.95
CA GLN A 347 10.39 -16.21 -2.41
C GLN A 347 10.89 -16.12 -0.97
N PHE A 348 10.22 -16.79 -0.03
CA PHE A 348 10.67 -16.91 1.36
C PHE A 348 11.27 -18.28 1.63
N THR A 349 12.21 -18.34 2.56
CA THR A 349 12.67 -19.60 3.16
C THR A 349 12.50 -19.50 4.67
N VAL A 350 11.51 -20.23 5.21
CA VAL A 350 11.21 -20.28 6.63
C VAL A 350 11.96 -21.45 7.26
N ARG A 351 12.79 -21.19 8.27
CA ARG A 351 13.50 -22.23 9.01
C ARG A 351 12.78 -22.50 10.31
N GLU A 352 12.79 -23.75 10.77
CA GLU A 352 12.21 -24.11 12.07
C GLU A 352 12.82 -23.27 13.21
N SER A 353 14.12 -22.98 13.15
CA SER A 353 14.81 -22.12 14.12
C SER A 353 14.28 -20.68 14.19
N ASP A 354 13.64 -20.18 13.12
CA ASP A 354 13.09 -18.83 13.09
C ASP A 354 11.72 -18.73 13.79
N ILE A 355 11.00 -19.85 13.90
CA ILE A 355 9.59 -19.86 14.33
C ILE A 355 9.30 -20.75 15.53
N LYS A 356 10.17 -21.70 15.89
CA LYS A 356 9.92 -22.73 16.91
C LYS A 356 9.34 -22.21 18.24
N ASP A 357 9.81 -21.05 18.70
CA ASP A 357 9.46 -20.46 20.00
C ASP A 357 8.28 -19.46 19.91
N ALA A 358 7.75 -19.23 18.71
CA ALA A 358 6.58 -18.38 18.53
C ALA A 358 5.32 -19.09 19.04
N MET A 359 4.33 -18.34 19.48
CA MET A 359 2.96 -18.82 19.55
C MET A 359 2.35 -18.81 18.14
N ALA A 360 2.57 -17.73 17.38
CA ALA A 360 2.18 -17.62 15.99
C ALA A 360 3.26 -16.93 15.17
N ALA A 361 3.36 -17.27 13.89
CA ALA A 361 4.26 -16.60 12.96
C ALA A 361 3.62 -16.47 11.58
N TYR A 362 3.92 -15.37 10.89
CA TYR A 362 3.30 -15.03 9.61
C TYR A 362 4.34 -14.54 8.60
N LEU A 363 4.20 -14.93 7.35
CA LEU A 363 4.86 -14.24 6.25
C LEU A 363 3.96 -13.12 5.77
N VAL A 364 4.52 -11.93 5.57
CA VAL A 364 3.80 -10.75 5.09
C VAL A 364 4.51 -10.18 3.88
N VAL A 365 3.74 -9.84 2.85
CA VAL A 365 4.19 -9.12 1.65
C VAL A 365 3.30 -7.91 1.42
N GLN A 366 3.90 -6.74 1.29
CA GLN A 366 3.24 -5.48 0.96
C GLN A 366 3.92 -4.89 -0.27
N ALA A 367 3.29 -5.07 -1.43
CA ALA A 367 3.73 -4.54 -2.70
C ALA A 367 3.27 -3.08 -2.90
N PRO A 368 4.04 -2.26 -3.65
CA PRO A 368 3.62 -0.95 -4.12
C PRO A 368 2.30 -0.99 -4.92
N SER A 369 1.71 0.17 -5.16
CA SER A 369 0.42 0.33 -5.87
C SER A 369 0.36 -0.33 -7.26
N TYR A 370 1.50 -0.54 -7.89
CA TYR A 370 1.64 -1.15 -9.22
C TYR A 370 1.95 -2.66 -9.18
N GLY A 371 2.01 -3.28 -8.00
CA GLY A 371 2.15 -4.73 -7.83
C GLY A 371 0.86 -5.36 -7.31
N ARG A 372 0.38 -6.41 -7.97
CA ARG A 372 -0.81 -7.17 -7.56
C ARG A 372 -0.44 -8.58 -7.13
N ILE A 373 -0.65 -8.93 -5.87
CA ILE A 373 -0.47 -10.28 -5.33
C ILE A 373 -1.64 -11.16 -5.81
N VAL A 374 -1.30 -12.19 -6.59
CA VAL A 374 -2.30 -13.06 -7.24
C VAL A 374 -2.43 -14.42 -6.58
N SER A 375 -1.32 -14.97 -6.08
CA SER A 375 -1.35 -16.26 -5.40
C SER A 375 -0.17 -16.43 -4.47
N MET A 376 -0.26 -17.45 -3.63
CA MET A 376 0.82 -17.87 -2.77
C MET A 376 0.90 -19.40 -2.77
N LYS A 377 2.11 -19.92 -2.93
CA LYS A 377 2.42 -21.34 -2.90
C LYS A 377 3.11 -21.70 -1.59
N THR A 378 2.63 -22.74 -0.94
CA THR A 378 3.19 -23.28 0.32
C THR A 378 4.27 -24.34 0.04
N PRO A 379 5.09 -24.71 1.06
CA PRO A 379 6.04 -25.81 0.97
C PRO A 379 5.43 -27.15 0.56
N SER A 380 4.22 -27.45 1.05
CA SER A 380 3.43 -28.63 0.64
C SER A 380 2.93 -28.59 -0.82
N GLY A 381 3.10 -27.45 -1.51
CA GLY A 381 2.67 -27.27 -2.90
C GLY A 381 1.25 -26.72 -3.06
N THR A 382 0.53 -26.48 -1.95
CA THR A 382 -0.80 -25.88 -1.96
C THR A 382 -0.74 -24.44 -2.50
N GLU A 383 -1.61 -24.13 -3.45
CA GLU A 383 -1.80 -22.76 -3.95
C GLU A 383 -3.01 -22.10 -3.30
N LEU A 384 -2.78 -20.99 -2.60
CA LEU A 384 -3.79 -20.26 -1.84
C LEU A 384 -4.32 -19.02 -2.60
N GLY A 385 -4.12 -18.95 -3.93
CA GLY A 385 -4.48 -17.77 -4.74
C GLY A 385 -5.98 -17.56 -4.95
N ALA A 386 -6.77 -18.64 -4.90
CA ALA A 386 -8.22 -18.55 -4.96
C ALA A 386 -8.84 -18.05 -3.65
N THR A 387 -8.10 -18.06 -2.54
CA THR A 387 -8.58 -17.63 -1.22
C THR A 387 -8.26 -16.15 -1.02
N LEU A 388 -9.28 -15.31 -0.86
CA LEU A 388 -9.11 -13.90 -0.50
C LEU A 388 -8.79 -13.77 0.99
N GLU A 389 -9.56 -14.44 1.83
CA GLU A 389 -9.45 -14.47 3.28
C GLU A 389 -9.99 -15.81 3.77
N GLY A 390 -9.36 -16.39 4.80
CA GLY A 390 -9.93 -17.56 5.43
C GLY A 390 -9.11 -18.21 6.54
N LEU A 391 -9.83 -18.88 7.42
CA LEU A 391 -9.32 -19.81 8.42
C LEU A 391 -9.39 -21.22 7.85
N LEU A 392 -8.25 -21.72 7.38
CA LEU A 392 -8.15 -23.02 6.70
C LEU A 392 -7.74 -24.10 7.70
N ALA A 393 -8.37 -25.27 7.63
CA ALA A 393 -7.98 -26.39 8.48
C ALA A 393 -6.51 -26.77 8.24
N TRP A 394 -5.72 -26.89 9.31
CA TRP A 394 -4.30 -27.13 9.23
C TRP A 394 -3.81 -28.00 10.40
N GLY A 395 -3.93 -29.31 10.24
CA GLY A 395 -3.72 -30.25 11.34
C GLY A 395 -4.83 -30.11 12.37
N ASP A 396 -4.44 -29.96 13.64
CA ASP A 396 -5.36 -29.70 14.76
C ASP A 396 -5.62 -28.20 15.00
N GLU A 397 -5.05 -27.33 14.16
CA GLU A 397 -5.15 -25.88 14.24
C GLU A 397 -5.77 -25.29 12.96
N TYR A 398 -5.96 -23.98 12.96
CA TYR A 398 -6.34 -23.23 11.76
C TYR A 398 -5.18 -22.40 11.26
N ARG A 399 -5.07 -22.29 9.94
CA ARG A 399 -4.16 -21.38 9.25
C ARG A 399 -4.94 -20.16 8.78
N ASP A 400 -4.58 -19.00 9.32
CA ASP A 400 -5.07 -17.73 8.80
C ASP A 400 -4.31 -17.30 7.53
N VAL A 401 -5.06 -16.90 6.51
CA VAL A 401 -4.56 -16.46 5.21
C VAL A 401 -5.36 -15.28 4.75
N ARG A 402 -4.66 -14.25 4.26
CA ARG A 402 -5.29 -13.12 3.60
C ARG A 402 -4.48 -12.68 2.39
N VAL A 403 -5.15 -12.49 1.25
CA VAL A 403 -4.53 -12.05 0.00
C VAL A 403 -5.34 -10.92 -0.60
N PHE A 404 -5.01 -9.71 -0.19
CA PHE A 404 -5.58 -8.47 -0.74
C PHE A 404 -4.71 -7.93 -1.88
N MET A 405 -5.28 -7.09 -2.76
CA MET A 405 -4.68 -6.72 -4.06
C MET A 405 -3.16 -6.55 -4.06
N ASN A 406 -2.60 -5.72 -3.18
CA ASN A 406 -1.16 -5.48 -3.07
C ASN A 406 -0.58 -5.93 -1.71
N GLU A 407 -1.34 -6.58 -0.85
CA GLU A 407 -0.92 -6.98 0.49
C GLU A 407 -1.41 -8.38 0.83
N ALA A 408 -0.54 -9.23 1.37
CA ALA A 408 -0.93 -10.58 1.73
C ALA A 408 -0.16 -11.06 2.95
N TYR A 409 -0.80 -11.93 3.72
CA TYR A 409 -0.13 -12.70 4.73
C TYR A 409 -0.59 -14.16 4.76
N VAL A 410 0.28 -15.01 5.31
CA VAL A 410 -0.03 -16.40 5.64
C VAL A 410 0.58 -16.77 6.97
N GLN A 411 -0.20 -17.48 7.78
CA GLN A 411 0.30 -18.09 8.98
C GLN A 411 1.17 -19.31 8.64
N VAL A 412 2.43 -19.28 9.09
CA VAL A 412 3.41 -20.37 8.93
C VAL A 412 3.68 -21.13 10.22
N LYS A 413 3.11 -20.64 11.33
CA LYS A 413 3.04 -21.33 12.63
C LYS A 413 1.80 -20.90 13.41
N ALA A 414 1.12 -21.89 13.98
CA ALA A 414 0.03 -21.73 14.93
C ALA A 414 0.22 -22.73 16.06
N PHE A 415 0.56 -22.26 17.26
CA PHE A 415 0.81 -23.07 18.44
C PHE A 415 1.76 -24.25 18.16
N GLY A 416 1.22 -25.48 18.21
CA GLY A 416 1.96 -26.72 17.98
C GLY A 416 2.21 -27.08 16.51
N VAL A 417 1.56 -26.40 15.56
CA VAL A 417 1.64 -26.71 14.13
C VAL A 417 2.52 -25.68 13.40
N SER A 418 3.46 -26.16 12.59
CA SER A 418 4.34 -25.35 11.74
C SER A 418 4.57 -25.99 10.37
N GLU A 419 4.87 -25.17 9.36
CA GLU A 419 5.26 -25.64 8.02
C GLU A 419 6.51 -24.87 7.56
N PRO A 420 7.71 -25.22 8.07
CA PRO A 420 8.95 -24.64 7.56
C PRO A 420 9.18 -25.07 6.10
N GLY A 421 9.92 -24.24 5.34
CA GLY A 421 10.24 -24.51 3.94
C GLY A 421 10.13 -23.26 3.07
N THR A 422 9.99 -23.49 1.76
CA THR A 422 9.93 -22.41 0.77
C THR A 422 8.49 -22.02 0.46
N TYR A 423 8.19 -20.74 0.65
CA TYR A 423 6.94 -20.12 0.21
C TYR A 423 7.21 -19.21 -0.97
N PHE A 424 6.25 -19.09 -1.88
CA PHE A 424 6.35 -18.17 -3.01
C PHE A 424 5.07 -17.36 -3.18
N PHE A 425 5.16 -16.03 -3.08
CA PHE A 425 4.08 -15.10 -3.36
C PHE A 425 4.22 -14.63 -4.80
N ARG A 426 3.26 -14.98 -5.66
CA ARG A 426 3.24 -14.53 -7.06
C ARG A 426 2.66 -13.12 -7.14
N ILE A 427 3.36 -12.25 -7.86
CA ILE A 427 2.99 -10.85 -8.05
C ILE A 427 2.96 -10.52 -9.54
N ASP A 428 1.83 -10.00 -10.00
CA ASP A 428 1.69 -9.40 -11.32
C ASP A 428 2.07 -7.92 -11.24
N TRP A 429 3.10 -7.52 -11.98
CA TRP A 429 3.61 -6.15 -11.98
C TRP A 429 3.09 -5.35 -13.16
N LYS A 430 2.47 -4.20 -12.90
CA LYS A 430 2.20 -3.20 -13.92
C LYS A 430 3.53 -2.54 -14.33
N PRO A 431 3.87 -2.49 -15.63
CA PRO A 431 5.09 -1.87 -16.08
C PRO A 431 5.07 -0.36 -15.84
N ILE A 432 6.22 0.23 -15.50
CA ILE A 432 6.40 1.67 -15.32
C ILE A 432 7.12 2.22 -16.55
N THR A 433 6.54 3.24 -17.17
CA THR A 433 7.02 3.85 -18.41
C THR A 433 7.50 5.27 -18.15
N PHE A 434 8.69 5.58 -18.63
CA PHE A 434 9.26 6.91 -18.64
C PHE A 434 9.11 7.51 -20.03
N LYS A 435 8.33 8.59 -20.14
CA LYS A 435 8.23 9.38 -21.37
C LYS A 435 9.25 10.51 -21.31
N VAL A 436 10.36 10.34 -22.02
CA VAL A 436 11.42 11.37 -22.13
C VAL A 436 11.06 12.37 -23.22
N THR A 437 11.02 13.65 -22.85
CA THR A 437 10.72 14.74 -23.78
C THR A 437 11.78 15.82 -23.73
N ASP A 438 11.94 16.57 -24.82
CA ASP A 438 12.72 17.80 -24.84
C ASP A 438 12.01 18.96 -24.11
N ASP A 439 12.61 20.16 -24.14
CA ASP A 439 12.02 21.36 -23.52
C ASP A 439 10.65 21.74 -24.08
N GLY A 440 10.41 21.41 -25.36
CA GLY A 440 9.19 21.71 -26.10
C GLY A 440 8.11 20.65 -25.92
N GLY A 441 8.39 19.56 -25.22
CA GLY A 441 7.48 18.44 -25.01
C GLY A 441 7.49 17.38 -26.11
N GLU A 442 8.38 17.49 -27.10
CA GLU A 442 8.53 16.48 -28.16
C GLU A 442 9.30 15.26 -27.63
N PRO A 443 8.96 14.04 -28.08
CA PRO A 443 9.63 12.83 -27.62
C PRO A 443 11.11 12.81 -28.06
N ILE A 444 11.98 12.30 -27.19
CA ILE A 444 13.40 12.05 -27.51
C ILE A 444 13.58 10.58 -27.84
N ILE A 445 14.02 10.28 -29.07
CA ILE A 445 14.25 8.91 -29.56
C ILE A 445 15.68 8.47 -29.24
N GLY A 446 15.86 7.24 -28.76
CA GLY A 446 17.19 6.65 -28.53
C GLY A 446 17.96 7.21 -27.33
N ALA A 447 17.29 7.91 -26.41
CA ALA A 447 17.88 8.24 -25.12
C ALA A 447 18.02 6.98 -24.26
N THR A 448 19.16 6.82 -23.59
CA THR A 448 19.36 5.76 -22.60
C THR A 448 18.76 6.21 -21.27
N VAL A 449 17.70 5.54 -20.86
CA VAL A 449 17.11 5.69 -19.52
C VAL A 449 17.69 4.58 -18.65
N SER A 450 18.27 4.95 -17.50
CA SER A 450 18.83 4.03 -16.52
C SER A 450 18.17 4.25 -15.18
N ILE A 451 17.96 3.17 -14.45
CA ILE A 451 17.34 3.16 -13.12
C ILE A 451 18.30 2.48 -12.17
N THR A 452 18.53 3.09 -11.01
CA THR A 452 19.36 2.57 -9.92
C THR A 452 18.63 2.70 -8.58
N GLY A 453 18.84 1.77 -7.66
CA GLY A 453 18.16 1.70 -6.37
C GLY A 453 18.14 0.25 -5.88
N PRO A 454 16.99 -0.27 -5.42
CA PRO A 454 16.85 -1.68 -5.06
C PRO A 454 17.22 -2.66 -6.19
N LEU A 455 17.01 -2.26 -7.45
CA LEU A 455 17.45 -2.93 -8.67
C LEU A 455 18.17 -1.93 -9.60
N SER A 456 18.90 -2.45 -10.58
CA SER A 456 19.53 -1.66 -11.63
C SER A 456 19.13 -2.17 -13.02
N ALA A 457 18.71 -1.28 -13.91
CA ALA A 457 18.28 -1.61 -15.26
C ALA A 457 18.46 -0.42 -16.23
N SER A 458 18.53 -0.69 -17.52
CA SER A 458 18.53 0.36 -18.56
C SER A 458 17.72 -0.04 -19.79
N ALA A 459 17.16 0.96 -20.49
CA ALA A 459 16.41 0.80 -21.72
C ALA A 459 16.60 2.03 -22.62
N LEU A 460 16.45 1.85 -23.93
CA LEU A 460 16.42 2.95 -24.90
C LEU A 460 14.99 3.45 -25.08
N SER A 461 14.82 4.76 -25.21
CA SER A 461 13.53 5.35 -25.58
C SER A 461 13.19 5.07 -27.05
N ASN A 462 11.94 4.70 -27.30
CA ASN A 462 11.43 4.42 -28.66
C ASN A 462 11.02 5.70 -29.41
N GLU A 463 10.35 5.56 -30.57
CA GLU A 463 9.87 6.67 -31.41
C GLU A 463 8.89 7.63 -30.69
N MET A 464 8.19 7.15 -29.67
CA MET A 464 7.30 7.95 -28.82
C MET A 464 8.01 8.49 -27.56
N GLY A 465 9.32 8.32 -27.46
CA GLY A 465 10.12 8.72 -26.30
C GLY A 465 9.88 7.84 -25.07
N LEU A 466 9.39 6.61 -25.23
CA LEU A 466 9.03 5.74 -24.10
C LEU A 466 10.15 4.73 -23.78
N ALA A 467 10.50 4.63 -22.50
CA ALA A 467 11.35 3.57 -21.95
C ALA A 467 10.60 2.88 -20.79
N THR A 468 10.41 1.56 -20.87
CA THR A 468 9.53 0.81 -19.96
C THR A 468 10.32 -0.18 -19.11
N PHE A 469 9.99 -0.26 -17.82
CA PHE A 469 10.66 -1.09 -16.83
C PHE A 469 9.67 -1.87 -15.99
N ARG A 470 10.09 -3.03 -15.48
CA ARG A 470 9.38 -3.78 -14.44
C ARG A 470 10.10 -3.59 -13.12
N LEU A 471 9.58 -2.71 -12.27
CA LEU A 471 10.22 -2.35 -10.99
C LEU A 471 9.79 -3.29 -9.85
N TYR A 472 10.18 -4.56 -9.91
CA TYR A 472 9.65 -5.61 -9.02
C TYR A 472 10.21 -5.63 -7.59
N LYS A 473 11.10 -4.70 -7.22
CA LYS A 473 11.65 -4.61 -5.86
C LYS A 473 11.25 -3.27 -5.23
N PRO A 474 10.48 -3.24 -4.13
CA PRO A 474 10.04 -1.99 -3.52
C PRO A 474 11.22 -1.15 -3.02
N GLY A 475 11.10 0.17 -3.10
CA GLY A 475 12.11 1.12 -2.66
C GLY A 475 12.18 2.38 -3.51
N ALA A 476 13.01 3.32 -3.08
CA ALA A 476 13.27 4.55 -3.81
C ALA A 476 14.22 4.30 -5.01
N TYR A 477 13.99 5.00 -6.11
CA TYR A 477 14.72 4.85 -7.37
C TYR A 477 15.30 6.17 -7.85
N THR A 478 16.54 6.12 -8.32
CA THR A 478 17.13 7.20 -9.13
C THR A 478 17.00 6.84 -10.61
N VAL A 479 16.47 7.76 -11.39
CA VAL A 479 16.36 7.64 -12.85
C VAL A 479 17.33 8.64 -13.48
N ASN A 480 18.21 8.17 -14.35
CA ASN A 480 19.14 9.00 -15.11
C ASN A 480 18.90 8.81 -16.60
N VAL A 481 18.77 9.92 -17.33
CA VAL A 481 18.56 9.93 -18.78
C VAL A 481 19.78 10.52 -19.45
N ARG A 482 20.37 9.73 -20.37
CA ARG A 482 21.49 10.14 -21.20
C ARG A 482 21.08 10.17 -22.66
N PHE A 483 21.36 11.27 -23.35
CA PHE A 483 21.08 11.43 -24.78
C PHE A 483 22.34 11.93 -25.50
N LYS A 484 22.70 11.26 -26.60
CA LYS A 484 23.93 11.55 -27.38
C LYS A 484 25.20 11.67 -26.51
N GLY A 485 25.32 10.80 -25.51
CA GLY A 485 26.47 10.76 -24.59
C GLY A 485 26.45 11.79 -23.45
N VAL A 486 25.42 12.64 -23.34
CA VAL A 486 25.30 13.68 -22.31
C VAL A 486 24.16 13.35 -21.34
N ASP A 487 24.36 13.54 -20.05
CA ASP A 487 23.32 13.38 -19.04
C ASP A 487 22.36 14.58 -19.10
N VAL A 488 21.11 14.32 -19.48
CA VAL A 488 20.09 15.36 -19.77
C VAL A 488 19.00 15.46 -18.72
N ALA A 489 18.84 14.45 -17.86
CA ALA A 489 17.95 14.50 -16.71
C ALA A 489 18.36 13.51 -15.61
N THR A 490 18.09 13.88 -14.37
CA THR A 490 18.14 12.98 -13.20
C THR A 490 16.90 13.23 -12.35
N LEU A 491 16.22 12.16 -11.95
CA LEU A 491 15.00 12.19 -11.13
C LEU A 491 15.15 11.24 -9.95
N GLN A 492 14.69 11.66 -8.78
CA GLN A 492 14.68 10.85 -7.55
C GLN A 492 13.23 10.53 -7.18
N LEU A 493 12.86 9.25 -7.31
CA LEU A 493 11.52 8.73 -7.08
C LEU A 493 11.47 8.06 -5.71
N GLY A 494 10.78 8.67 -4.74
CA GLY A 494 10.49 8.02 -3.46
C GLY A 494 9.29 7.08 -3.58
N THR A 495 8.19 7.59 -4.14
CA THR A 495 6.96 6.85 -4.41
C THR A 495 6.57 6.97 -5.88
N ILE A 496 6.11 5.87 -6.48
CA ILE A 496 5.62 5.84 -7.86
C ILE A 496 4.11 5.96 -7.84
N THR A 497 3.62 7.11 -8.31
CA THR A 497 2.19 7.48 -8.23
C THR A 497 1.41 7.22 -9.53
N ASP A 498 2.11 6.98 -10.63
CA ASP A 498 1.55 6.78 -11.97
C ASP A 498 2.34 5.68 -12.72
N ASP A 499 1.71 5.04 -13.69
CA ASP A 499 2.36 4.08 -14.59
C ASP A 499 3.22 4.77 -15.66
N THR A 500 2.96 6.05 -15.95
CA THR A 500 3.64 6.82 -16.98
C THR A 500 4.16 8.13 -16.41
N LEU A 501 5.48 8.25 -16.32
CA LEU A 501 6.17 9.40 -15.74
C LEU A 501 6.83 10.22 -16.85
N ILE A 502 6.45 11.50 -16.96
CA ILE A 502 7.06 12.42 -17.92
C ILE A 502 8.38 12.95 -17.37
N VAL A 503 9.47 12.72 -18.09
CA VAL A 503 10.82 13.21 -17.75
C VAL A 503 11.21 14.31 -18.73
N LYS A 504 11.05 15.56 -18.29
CA LYS A 504 11.51 16.73 -19.06
C LYS A 504 13.04 16.78 -19.05
N CYS A 505 13.63 16.63 -20.21
CA CYS A 505 15.08 16.61 -20.39
C CYS A 505 15.59 18.01 -20.75
N LYS A 506 16.82 18.30 -20.33
CA LYS A 506 17.55 19.49 -20.79
C LYS A 506 18.09 19.24 -22.21
N VAL A 507 17.17 19.11 -23.16
CA VAL A 507 17.43 18.94 -24.59
C VAL A 507 16.66 20.04 -25.30
N TYR A 508 17.34 20.75 -26.19
CA TYR A 508 16.81 21.93 -26.84
C TYR A 508 16.65 21.75 -28.33
N ARG A 509 15.61 22.40 -28.86
CA ARG A 509 15.37 22.50 -30.30
C ARG A 509 16.19 23.64 -30.87
N VAL A 510 17.20 23.29 -31.65
CA VAL A 510 18.13 24.26 -32.24
C VAL A 510 18.06 24.18 -33.76
N SER A 511 18.00 25.34 -34.40
CA SER A 511 18.26 25.52 -35.83
C SER A 511 19.27 26.65 -36.01
N TRP A 512 20.11 26.49 -37.01
CA TRP A 512 21.11 27.48 -37.43
C TRP A 512 20.75 28.05 -38.79
N LEU A 513 20.78 29.38 -38.89
CA LEU A 513 20.76 30.13 -40.13
C LEU A 513 22.20 30.41 -40.58
N VAL A 514 22.51 30.04 -41.81
CA VAL A 514 23.82 30.28 -42.42
C VAL A 514 23.64 31.28 -43.56
N THR A 515 24.36 32.39 -43.48
CA THR A 515 24.36 33.45 -44.48
C THR A 515 25.78 33.73 -45.00
N ASP A 516 25.86 34.36 -46.17
CA ASP A 516 27.09 34.96 -46.66
C ASP A 516 27.33 36.35 -46.04
N ALA A 517 28.37 37.04 -46.50
CA ALA A 517 28.75 38.36 -46.02
C ALA A 517 27.73 39.48 -46.35
N TRP A 518 26.69 39.19 -47.15
CA TRP A 518 25.61 40.10 -47.52
C TRP A 518 24.26 39.66 -46.95
N ASP A 519 24.26 38.84 -45.90
CA ASP A 519 23.06 38.29 -45.26
C ASP A 519 22.18 37.43 -46.20
N LYS A 520 22.74 36.93 -47.31
CA LYS A 520 22.02 36.03 -48.21
C LYS A 520 22.10 34.59 -47.68
N PRO A 521 20.98 33.85 -47.59
CA PRO A 521 21.00 32.47 -47.10
C PRO A 521 21.83 31.53 -47.99
N LEU A 522 22.61 30.66 -47.36
CA LEU A 522 23.46 29.67 -48.03
C LEU A 522 22.81 28.27 -47.98
N SER A 523 22.34 27.76 -49.12
CA SER A 523 21.78 26.41 -49.27
C SER A 523 22.87 25.35 -49.45
N GLY A 524 22.77 24.22 -48.78
CA GLY A 524 23.72 23.11 -48.88
C GLY A 524 24.98 23.22 -48.03
N ALA A 525 25.07 24.18 -47.11
CA ALA A 525 26.13 24.25 -46.11
C ALA A 525 25.99 23.10 -45.10
N GLU A 526 27.08 22.38 -44.84
CA GLU A 526 27.14 21.31 -43.84
C GLU A 526 27.45 21.92 -42.47
N ILE A 527 26.56 21.69 -41.50
CA ILE A 527 26.75 22.03 -40.09
C ILE A 527 27.01 20.76 -39.29
N ILE A 528 28.11 20.74 -38.54
CA ILE A 528 28.49 19.65 -37.64
C ILE A 528 28.58 20.18 -36.22
N VAL A 529 27.85 19.55 -35.30
CA VAL A 529 27.86 19.88 -33.87
C VAL A 529 28.73 18.83 -33.16
N LYS A 530 29.72 19.28 -32.39
CA LYS A 530 30.66 18.40 -31.69
C LYS A 530 30.73 18.70 -30.20
N ASN A 531 30.94 17.66 -29.40
CA ASN A 531 31.34 17.74 -28.00
C ASN A 531 32.70 17.05 -27.86
N GLY A 532 33.78 17.83 -27.74
CA GLY A 532 35.14 17.31 -27.93
C GLY A 532 35.30 16.71 -29.32
N ASP A 533 35.76 15.46 -29.40
CA ASP A 533 35.92 14.73 -30.65
C ASP A 533 34.63 14.02 -31.12
N ALA A 534 33.61 13.93 -30.26
CA ALA A 534 32.36 13.24 -30.59
C ALA A 534 31.43 14.13 -31.43
N VAL A 535 30.95 13.61 -32.56
CA VAL A 535 29.90 14.26 -33.36
C VAL A 535 28.55 14.01 -32.69
N ILE A 536 27.87 15.09 -32.31
CA ILE A 536 26.55 15.10 -31.68
C ILE A 536 25.45 15.10 -32.74
N ASP A 537 25.62 15.90 -33.79
CA ASP A 537 24.69 15.95 -34.91
C ASP A 537 25.36 16.50 -36.18
N ARG A 538 24.72 16.25 -37.31
CA ARG A 538 25.11 16.74 -38.63
C ARG A 538 23.87 17.04 -39.46
N ALA A 539 23.84 18.23 -40.04
CA ALA A 539 22.75 18.64 -40.93
C ALA A 539 23.25 19.50 -42.10
N PHE A 540 22.44 19.58 -43.15
CA PHE A 540 22.65 20.49 -44.27
C PHE A 540 21.60 21.59 -44.25
N THR A 541 21.98 22.80 -44.66
CA THR A 541 21.04 23.91 -44.80
C THR A 541 20.13 23.74 -46.03
N SER A 542 18.87 24.12 -45.86
CA SER A 542 17.86 24.21 -46.93
C SER A 542 18.07 25.43 -47.82
N ASP A 543 17.22 25.61 -48.83
CA ASP A 543 17.23 26.79 -49.72
C ASP A 543 17.09 28.12 -49.00
N GLY A 544 16.48 28.12 -47.81
CA GLY A 544 16.40 29.28 -46.91
C GLY A 544 17.61 29.47 -46.00
N GLY A 545 18.72 28.74 -46.22
CA GLY A 545 19.94 28.79 -45.40
C GLY A 545 19.78 28.23 -43.97
N MET A 546 18.63 27.65 -43.65
CA MET A 546 18.32 27.08 -42.34
C MET A 546 18.59 25.59 -42.31
N THR A 547 19.19 25.10 -41.23
CA THR A 547 19.24 23.66 -40.91
C THR A 547 17.89 23.15 -40.42
N PRO A 548 17.58 21.85 -40.58
CA PRO A 548 16.45 21.23 -39.89
C PRO A 548 16.58 21.41 -38.38
N VAL A 549 15.45 21.47 -37.69
CA VAL A 549 15.42 21.56 -36.23
C VAL A 549 15.98 20.28 -35.63
N MET A 550 17.06 20.41 -34.86
CA MET A 550 17.74 19.30 -34.20
C MET A 550 17.50 19.34 -32.70
N GLN A 551 17.38 18.16 -32.09
CA GLN A 551 17.42 18.00 -30.64
C GLN A 551 18.87 17.90 -30.17
N ILE A 552 19.32 18.95 -29.47
CA ILE A 552 20.70 19.09 -28.97
C ILE A 552 20.67 19.09 -27.44
N PRO A 553 21.40 18.19 -26.75
CA PRO A 553 21.53 18.23 -25.29
C PRO A 553 22.03 19.58 -24.78
N ALA A 554 21.69 19.94 -23.55
CA ALA A 554 22.32 21.08 -22.87
C ALA A 554 23.82 20.82 -22.67
N GLY A 555 24.66 21.80 -22.98
CA GLY A 555 26.10 21.67 -22.82
C GLY A 555 26.88 22.70 -23.61
N GLN A 556 28.20 22.53 -23.64
CA GLN A 556 29.10 23.30 -24.47
C GLN A 556 29.48 22.47 -25.70
N PHE A 557 29.31 23.06 -26.89
CA PHE A 557 29.55 22.39 -28.16
C PHE A 557 30.34 23.30 -29.10
N VAL A 558 31.12 22.68 -29.97
CA VAL A 558 31.73 23.34 -31.12
C VAL A 558 30.84 23.13 -32.34
N VAL A 559 30.39 24.21 -32.96
CA VAL A 559 29.62 24.18 -34.20
C VAL A 559 30.55 24.51 -35.35
N GLN A 560 30.71 23.59 -36.30
CA GLN A 560 31.57 23.75 -37.49
C GLN A 560 30.69 23.82 -38.74
N GLY A 561 30.84 24.89 -39.53
CA GLY A 561 30.19 25.05 -40.83
C GLY A 561 31.16 24.86 -41.99
N THR A 562 30.78 24.06 -42.98
CA THR A 562 31.54 23.89 -44.24
C THR A 562 30.63 24.16 -45.43
N TYR A 563 31.08 25.00 -46.36
CA TYR A 563 30.37 25.34 -47.60
C TYR A 563 31.33 25.17 -48.78
N LYS A 564 30.87 24.52 -49.86
CA LYS A 564 31.67 24.19 -51.04
C LYS A 564 31.36 25.09 -52.21
#